data_AF-A0A925V7X1-F1
#
_entry.id   AF-A0A925V7X1-F1
#
_cell.length_a   1.000
_cell.length_b   1.000
_cell.length_c   1.000
_cell.angle_alpha   90.00
_cell.angle_beta   90.00
_cell.angle_gamma   90.00
#
_symmetry.space_group_name_H-M   'P 1'
#
loop_
_entity.id
_entity.type
_entity.pdbx_description
1 polymer ?
#
loop_
_entity_poly.entity_id
_entity_poly.type
_entity_poly.pdbx_seq_one_letter_code
_entity_poly.pdbx_strand_id
1 'polypeptide(L)' 'MSRDAGMLWELARAMLERHHDADPRMVERDGIARTWSRDYHTRVLAWVDHLDPRAPVHVRLAALAQHLRRWETPRTAYPA' A
#
# COMPACT_ATOMS: atom_id res chain seq x y z
N MET A 1 18.07 -10.03 -9.99
CA MET A 1 18.19 -8.85 -9.11
C MET A 1 19.38 -9.08 -8.18
N SER A 2 20.21 -8.07 -7.90
CA SER A 2 21.23 -8.18 -6.83
C SER A 2 20.54 -8.52 -5.50
N ARG A 3 21.20 -9.27 -4.61
CA ARG A 3 20.68 -9.57 -3.26
C ARG A 3 20.26 -8.30 -2.52
N ASP A 4 21.01 -7.20 -2.71
CA ASP A 4 20.76 -5.92 -2.06
C ASP A 4 19.45 -5.28 -2.52
N ALA A 5 19.14 -5.36 -3.81
CA ALA A 5 17.91 -4.78 -4.37
C ALA A 5 16.65 -5.52 -3.91
N GLY A 6 16.73 -6.85 -3.75
CA GLY A 6 15.64 -7.65 -3.18
C GLY A 6 15.38 -7.31 -1.72
N MET A 7 16.44 -7.14 -0.92
CA MET A 7 16.34 -6.74 0.49
C MET A 7 15.75 -5.33 0.65
N LEU A 8 16.21 -4.36 -0.15
CA LEU A 8 15.70 -2.99 -0.11
C LEU A 8 14.21 -2.90 -0.47
N TRP A 9 13.77 -3.71 -1.44
CA TRP A 9 12.35 -3.84 -1.77
C TRP A 9 11.51 -4.32 -0.58
N GLU A 10 11.90 -5.44 0.05
CA GLU A 10 11.15 -6.00 1.18
C GLU A 10 11.11 -5.03 2.36
N LEU A 11 12.22 -4.35 2.65
CA LEU A 11 12.26 -3.35 3.70
C LEU A 11 11.31 -2.18 3.42
N ALA A 12 11.36 -1.61 2.21
CA ALA A 12 10.51 -0.49 1.83
C ALA A 12 9.02 -0.88 1.87
N ARG A 13 8.68 -2.06 1.34
CA ARG A 13 7.31 -2.60 1.39
C ARG A 13 6.83 -2.75 2.84
N ALA A 14 7.63 -3.36 3.71
CA ALA A 14 7.28 -3.57 5.11
C ALA A 14 7.07 -2.23 5.87
N MET A 15 7.87 -1.21 5.58
CA MET A 15 7.70 0.12 6.18
C MET A 15 6.38 0.78 5.75
N LEU A 16 6.04 0.70 4.47
CA LEU A 16 4.78 1.24 3.94
C LEU A 16 3.57 0.48 4.52
N GLU A 17 3.66 -0.85 4.59
CA GLU A 17 2.63 -1.68 5.19
C GLU A 17 2.35 -1.33 6.66
N ARG A 18 3.39 -1.05 7.46
CA ARG A 18 3.21 -0.58 8.85
C ARG A 18 2.43 0.74 8.92
N HIS A 19 2.65 1.66 7.98
CA HIS A 19 1.86 2.90 7.92
C HIS A 19 0.40 2.65 7.53
N HIS A 20 0.15 1.68 6.65
CA HIS A 20 -1.20 1.31 6.24
C HIS A 20 -1.96 0.60 7.36
N ASP A 21 -1.27 -0.23 8.14
CA ASP A 21 -1.83 -0.91 9.31
C ASP A 21 -2.20 0.06 10.45
N ALA A 22 -1.79 1.33 10.37
CA ALA A 22 -2.19 2.38 11.32
C ALA A 22 -3.51 3.09 10.96
N ASP A 23 -4.10 2.83 9.78
CA ASP A 23 -5.43 3.39 9.44
C ASP A 23 -6.50 2.79 10.38
N PRO A 24 -7.26 3.61 11.13
CA PRO A 24 -8.22 3.12 12.12
C PRO A 24 -9.46 2.45 11.50
N ARG A 25 -9.68 2.61 10.19
CA ARG A 25 -10.85 2.03 9.51
C ARG A 25 -10.56 0.57 9.17
N MET A 26 -11.42 -0.32 9.62
CA MET A 26 -11.34 -1.75 9.29
C MET A 26 -12.23 -2.10 8.11
N VAL A 27 -11.81 -3.11 7.35
CA VAL A 27 -12.63 -3.76 6.32
C VAL A 27 -12.43 -5.27 6.40
N GLU A 28 -13.51 -6.00 6.16
CA GLU A 28 -13.46 -7.45 5.97
C GLU A 28 -13.67 -7.76 4.48
N ARG A 29 -12.75 -8.51 3.90
CA ARG A 29 -12.83 -8.97 2.51
C ARG A 29 -12.26 -10.37 2.41
N ASP A 30 -12.96 -11.26 1.72
CA ASP A 30 -12.57 -12.66 1.54
C ASP A 30 -12.31 -13.38 2.88
N GLY A 31 -13.10 -13.05 3.91
CA GLY A 31 -12.97 -13.59 5.27
C GLY A 31 -11.76 -13.09 6.05
N ILE A 32 -11.05 -12.07 5.57
CA ILE A 32 -9.87 -11.51 6.23
C ILE A 32 -10.13 -10.06 6.61
N ALA A 33 -10.13 -9.79 7.91
CA ALA A 33 -10.17 -8.44 8.47
C ALA A 33 -8.77 -7.78 8.39
N ARG A 34 -8.72 -6.56 7.88
CA ARG A 34 -7.51 -5.73 7.79
C ARG A 34 -7.88 -4.25 7.79
N THR A 35 -6.90 -3.36 7.98
CA THR A 35 -7.18 -1.93 7.83
C THR A 35 -7.54 -1.60 6.39
N TRP A 36 -8.35 -0.57 6.19
CA TRP A 36 -8.80 -0.12 4.88
C TRP A 36 -7.61 0.26 3.99
N SER A 37 -6.64 0.98 4.54
CA SER A 37 -5.42 1.33 3.81
C SER A 37 -4.60 0.09 3.44
N ARG A 38 -4.52 -0.94 4.30
CA ARG A 38 -3.82 -2.19 3.98
C ARG A 38 -4.53 -2.97 2.86
N ASP A 39 -5.86 -3.07 2.90
CA ASP A 39 -6.66 -3.68 1.82
C ASP A 39 -6.44 -2.98 0.49
N TYR A 40 -6.60 -1.66 0.49
CA TYR A 40 -6.54 -0.86 -0.73
C TYR A 40 -5.17 -0.98 -1.42
N HIS A 41 -4.07 -0.71 -0.71
CA HIS A 41 -2.74 -0.70 -1.33
C HIS A 41 -2.26 -2.09 -1.75
N THR A 42 -2.62 -3.15 -0.99
CA THR A 42 -2.36 -4.54 -1.41
C THR A 42 -3.03 -4.84 -2.75
N ARG A 43 -4.28 -4.40 -2.93
CA ARG A 43 -5.03 -4.62 -4.17
C ARG A 43 -4.49 -3.80 -5.34
N VAL A 44 -4.05 -2.58 -5.11
CA VAL A 44 -3.41 -1.77 -6.16
C VAL A 44 -2.12 -2.43 -6.62
N LEU A 45 -1.27 -2.88 -5.69
CA LEU A 45 -0.05 -3.61 -6.05
C LEU A 45 -0.36 -4.89 -6.84
N ALA A 46 -1.38 -5.66 -6.42
CA ALA A 46 -1.81 -6.85 -7.14
C ALA A 46 -2.26 -6.54 -8.58
N TRP A 47 -2.93 -5.40 -8.81
CA TRP A 47 -3.27 -4.95 -10.16
C TRP A 47 -2.06 -4.54 -10.99
N VAL A 48 -1.09 -3.84 -10.39
CA VAL A 48 0.19 -3.51 -11.06
C VAL A 48 0.88 -4.79 -11.52
N ASP A 49 0.98 -5.78 -10.63
CA ASP A 49 1.61 -7.07 -10.94
C ASP A 49 0.84 -7.89 -11.98
N HIS A 50 -0.49 -7.78 -12.00
CA HIS A 50 -1.32 -8.42 -13.01
C HIS A 50 -1.15 -7.80 -14.41
N LEU A 51 -1.05 -6.47 -14.49
CA LEU A 51 -0.92 -5.74 -15.75
C LEU A 51 0.51 -5.82 -16.33
N ASP A 52 1.53 -5.71 -15.47
CA ASP A 52 2.93 -5.90 -15.84
C ASP A 52 3.66 -6.68 -14.74
N PRO A 53 3.83 -8.01 -14.92
CA PRO A 53 4.60 -8.84 -14.00
C PRO A 53 6.08 -8.43 -13.86
N ARG A 54 6.58 -7.59 -14.77
CA ARG A 54 7.94 -7.03 -14.75
C ARG A 54 7.97 -5.55 -14.39
N ALA A 55 6.88 -5.03 -13.81
CA ALA A 55 6.79 -3.65 -13.38
C ALA A 55 8.03 -3.26 -12.56
N PRO A 56 8.72 -2.16 -12.92
CA PRO A 56 9.94 -1.78 -12.24
C PRO A 56 9.65 -1.41 -10.78
N VAL A 57 10.64 -1.60 -9.91
CA VAL A 57 10.50 -1.42 -8.45
C VAL A 57 9.90 -0.07 -8.07
N HIS A 58 10.26 1.02 -8.77
CA HIS A 58 9.72 2.35 -8.47
C HIS A 58 8.21 2.46 -8.75
N VAL A 59 7.67 1.74 -9.74
CA VAL A 59 6.22 1.70 -10.02
C VAL A 59 5.49 0.95 -8.91
N ARG A 60 6.02 -0.21 -8.50
CA ARG A 60 5.47 -1.00 -7.38
C ARG A 60 5.50 -0.21 -6.06
N LEU A 61 6.57 0.54 -5.80
CA LEU A 61 6.66 1.44 -4.64
C LEU A 61 5.66 2.59 -4.74
N ALA A 62 5.50 3.21 -5.91
CA ALA A 62 4.50 4.27 -6.10
C ALA A 62 3.07 3.79 -5.80
N ALA A 63 2.74 2.56 -6.22
CA ALA A 63 1.44 1.94 -5.92
C ALA A 63 1.18 1.77 -4.41
N LEU A 64 2.23 1.53 -3.62
CA LEU A 64 2.15 1.40 -2.16
C LEU A 64 2.26 2.74 -1.42
N ALA A 65 2.90 3.75 -2.03
CA ALA A 65 3.18 5.04 -1.41
C ALA A 65 2.17 6.15 -1.77
N GLN A 66 1.23 5.88 -2.67
CA GLN A 66 0.10 6.78 -2.88
C GLN A 66 -0.71 6.92 -1.58
N HIS A 67 -1.30 8.09 -1.36
CA HIS A 67 -2.22 8.33 -0.24
C HIS A 67 -1.69 7.97 1.16
N LEU A 68 -0.38 8.04 1.39
CA LEU A 68 0.22 7.79 2.69
C LEU A 68 -0.40 8.65 3.79
N ARG A 69 -0.85 7.99 4.86
CA ARG A 69 -1.48 8.62 6.04
C ARG A 69 -2.64 9.56 5.70
N ARG A 70 -3.24 9.43 4.51
CA ARG A 70 -4.37 10.27 4.09
C ARG A 70 -5.59 10.16 5.03
N TRP A 71 -5.66 9.09 5.81
CA TRP A 71 -6.68 8.87 6.85
C TRP A 71 -6.57 9.87 8.02
N GLU A 72 -5.43 10.53 8.23
CA GLU A 72 -5.24 11.57 9.26
C GLU A 72 -5.96 12.87 8.92
N THR A 73 -6.32 13.06 7.65
CA THR A 73 -7.07 14.22 7.17
C THR A 73 -8.41 13.76 6.60
N PRO A 74 -9.47 13.73 7.42
CA PRO A 74 -10.80 13.36 6.95
C PRO A 74 -11.23 14.25 5.78
N ARG A 75 -11.81 13.66 4.72
CA ARG A 75 -12.33 14.43 3.57
C ARG A 75 -13.40 15.44 3.98
N THR A 76 -14.12 15.14 5.06
CA THR A 76 -15.14 16.01 5.66
C THR A 76 -14.55 17.25 6.33
N ALA A 77 -13.23 17.31 6.55
CA ALA A 77 -12.53 18.44 7.16
C ALA A 77 -11.92 19.40 6.11
N TYR A 78 -12.05 19.12 4.81
CA TYR A 78 -11.62 20.03 3.76
C TYR A 78 -12.75 21.04 3.47
N PRO A 79 -12.49 22.37 3.45
CA PRO A 79 -13.54 23.35 3.26
C PRO A 79 -14.19 23.23 1.88
N ALA A 80 -15.49 23.53 1.84
CA ALA A 80 -16.25 23.74 0.61
C ALA A 80 -15.81 25.01 -0.12
#